data_AF-H2Y1N8-F1
#
_entry.id   AF-H2Y1N8-F1
#
_cell.length_a   1.000
_cell.length_b   1.000
_cell.length_c   1.000
_cell.angle_alpha   90.00
_cell.angle_beta   90.00
_cell.angle_gamma   90.00
#
_symmetry.space_group_name_H-M   'P 1'
#
loop_
_entity.id
_entity.type
_entity.pdbx_description
1 polymer ?
#
loop_
_entity_poly.entity_id
_entity_poly.type
_entity_poly.pdbx_seq_one_letter_code
_entity_poly.pdbx_strand_id
1 'polypeptide(L)'
;MSFIIAPAIGLLVFGMASNPKLWKSVTGIIKKTKTERREVDEICWTIGGVIGQALYAPITWVAIALLDGRYYACAATSLPYDVEHPSASYKTCEAVAISKIVYTSSAFNDNRSFSQLLGWIIIAAFLIVGMFVYCLSQCTFPLTYYHAKYYLLYRAAEEAEFTDEMQKKAQHDAEANVLKFMEKRRDKALWDRISTVYDFHRDDKSLALYSNLHEWVLENAQSEEMVPLTGGGGGEEGHPEEGGFNEDDGK
;
A
#
# COMPACT_ATOMS: atom_id res chain seq x y z
N MET A 1 5.28 -17.90 26.73
CA MET A 1 4.48 -16.89 26.00
C MET A 1 5.14 -16.44 24.69
N SER A 2 6.43 -16.09 24.66
CA SER A 2 7.10 -15.55 23.46
C SER A 2 7.02 -16.45 22.21
N PHE A 3 7.09 -17.78 22.37
CA PHE A 3 7.01 -18.73 21.25
C PHE A 3 5.61 -18.85 20.60
N ILE A 4 4.56 -18.40 21.28
CA ILE A 4 3.19 -18.35 20.72
C ILE A 4 2.97 -17.01 20.02
N ILE A 5 3.40 -15.92 20.66
CA ILE A 5 3.09 -14.55 20.24
C ILE A 5 4.01 -14.09 19.10
N ALA A 6 5.31 -14.39 19.14
CA ALA A 6 6.25 -13.88 18.15
C ALA A 6 5.94 -14.35 16.71
N PRO A 7 5.66 -15.63 16.45
CA PRO A 7 5.28 -16.06 15.10
C PRO A 7 3.91 -15.49 14.67
N ALA A 8 2.96 -15.33 15.60
CA ALA A 8 1.67 -14.72 15.31
C ALA A 8 1.80 -13.26 14.85
N ILE A 9 2.66 -12.47 15.51
CA ILE A 9 2.96 -11.10 15.10
C ILE A 9 3.65 -11.09 13.73
N GLY A 10 4.63 -11.97 13.51
CA GLY A 10 5.31 -12.08 12.22
C GLY A 10 4.34 -12.37 11.07
N LEU A 11 3.42 -13.31 11.25
CA LEU A 11 2.39 -13.64 10.27
C LEU A 11 1.41 -12.48 10.03
N LEU A 12 1.06 -11.73 11.08
CA LEU A 12 0.18 -10.57 10.97
C LEU A 12 0.83 -9.45 10.14
N VAL A 13 2.09 -9.12 10.43
CA VAL A 13 2.85 -8.11 9.69
C VAL A 13 3.00 -8.51 8.22
N PHE A 14 3.35 -9.77 7.97
CA PHE A 14 3.46 -10.30 6.61
C PHE A 14 2.12 -10.24 5.84
N GLY A 15 1.02 -10.61 6.50
CA GLY A 15 -0.33 -10.54 5.93
C GLY A 15 -0.77 -9.12 5.58
N MET A 16 -0.42 -8.14 6.42
CA MET A 16 -0.67 -6.72 6.11
C MET A 16 0.22 -6.23 4.96
N ALA A 17 1.51 -6.54 4.99
CA ALA A 17 2.47 -6.10 3.97
C ALA A 17 2.16 -6.68 2.58
N SER A 18 1.54 -7.85 2.50
CA SER A 18 1.21 -8.50 1.23
C SER A 18 -0.11 -8.02 0.61
N ASN A 19 -0.88 -7.16 1.29
CA ASN A 19 -2.21 -6.80 0.81
C ASN A 19 -2.19 -5.51 -0.06
N PRO A 20 -2.44 -5.61 -1.38
CA PRO A 20 -2.41 -4.45 -2.27
C PRO A 20 -3.49 -3.42 -1.95
N LYS A 21 -4.61 -3.82 -1.32
CA LYS A 21 -5.67 -2.88 -0.93
C LYS A 21 -5.20 -1.94 0.18
N LEU A 22 -4.37 -2.41 1.12
CA LEU A 22 -3.77 -1.56 2.15
C LEU A 22 -2.87 -0.52 1.50
N TRP A 23 -1.95 -0.94 0.63
CA TRP A 23 -1.04 -0.02 -0.05
C TRP A 23 -1.78 0.99 -0.91
N LYS A 24 -2.84 0.57 -1.63
CA LYS A 24 -3.69 1.48 -2.42
C LYS A 24 -4.44 2.48 -1.56
N SER A 25 -4.83 2.11 -0.33
CA SER A 25 -5.51 3.01 0.59
C SER A 25 -4.55 3.95 1.33
N VAL A 26 -3.32 3.50 1.65
CA VAL A 26 -2.30 4.26 2.35
C VAL A 26 -1.57 5.24 1.42
N THR A 27 -1.36 4.85 0.16
CA THR A 27 -0.70 5.69 -0.84
C THR A 27 -1.59 6.89 -1.16
N GLY A 28 -1.13 8.09 -0.77
CA GLY A 28 -1.81 9.35 -1.09
C GLY A 28 -2.62 9.99 0.05
N ILE A 29 -2.70 9.39 1.25
CA ILE A 29 -3.45 9.95 2.40
C ILE A 29 -2.97 11.36 2.76
N ILE A 30 -1.65 11.59 2.76
CA ILE A 30 -1.05 12.89 3.15
C ILE A 30 -1.13 13.92 2.01
N LYS A 31 -1.35 13.48 0.76
CA LYS A 31 -1.19 14.31 -0.45
C LYS A 31 -2.49 14.54 -1.23
N LYS A 32 -3.63 13.95 -0.85
CA LYS A 32 -4.92 14.25 -1.50
C LYS A 32 -5.34 15.70 -1.20
N THR A 33 -5.72 16.43 -2.24
CA THR A 33 -6.27 17.79 -2.16
C THR A 33 -7.50 17.82 -1.27
N LYS A 34 -7.71 18.95 -0.57
CA LYS A 34 -8.74 19.16 0.48
C LYS A 34 -10.19 18.79 0.08
N THR A 35 -10.46 18.57 -1.21
CA THR A 35 -11.81 18.32 -1.75
C THR A 35 -12.24 16.85 -1.69
N GLU A 36 -11.32 15.89 -1.51
CA GLU A 36 -11.64 14.46 -1.34
C GLU A 36 -11.17 13.93 0.02
N ARG A 37 -11.63 14.54 1.11
CA ARG A 37 -11.51 13.90 2.42
C ARG A 37 -12.48 12.71 2.42
N ARG A 38 -12.00 11.56 1.95
CA ARG A 38 -12.65 10.28 2.16
C ARG A 38 -12.97 10.17 3.65
N GLU A 39 -14.23 9.91 3.99
CA GLU A 39 -14.63 9.86 5.39
C GLU A 39 -13.73 8.88 6.14
N VAL A 40 -13.28 9.28 7.33
CA VAL A 40 -12.38 8.46 8.16
C VAL A 40 -12.96 7.06 8.35
N ASP A 41 -14.28 6.96 8.36
CA ASP A 41 -15.06 5.74 8.48
C ASP A 41 -14.86 4.78 7.31
N GLU A 42 -14.79 5.26 6.06
CA GLU A 42 -14.54 4.39 4.90
C GLU A 42 -13.13 3.80 4.91
N ILE A 43 -12.15 4.62 5.32
CA ILE A 43 -10.75 4.20 5.44
C ILE A 43 -10.63 3.18 6.57
N CYS A 44 -11.25 3.46 7.72
CA CYS A 44 -11.29 2.56 8.87
C CYS A 44 -11.94 1.22 8.52
N TRP A 45 -13.08 1.25 7.81
CA TRP A 45 -13.75 0.04 7.34
C TRP A 45 -12.89 -0.78 6.39
N THR A 46 -12.22 -0.12 5.44
CA THR A 46 -11.33 -0.77 4.48
C THR A 46 -10.13 -1.41 5.18
N ILE A 47 -9.49 -0.69 6.10
CA ILE A 47 -8.35 -1.20 6.89
C ILE A 47 -8.80 -2.34 7.80
N GLY A 48 -9.92 -2.19 8.50
CA GLY A 48 -10.50 -3.21 9.37
C GLY A 48 -10.81 -4.50 8.61
N GLY A 49 -11.35 -4.39 7.40
CA GLY A 49 -11.56 -5.52 6.49
C GLY A 49 -10.25 -6.24 6.14
N VAL A 50 -9.17 -5.50 5.88
CA VAL A 50 -7.87 -6.12 5.59
C VAL A 50 -7.25 -6.76 6.83
N ILE A 51 -7.33 -6.13 8.00
CA ILE A 51 -6.86 -6.71 9.25
C ILE A 51 -7.61 -8.02 9.52
N GLY A 52 -8.93 -8.05 9.30
CA GLY A 52 -9.73 -9.27 9.39
C GLY A 52 -9.20 -10.39 8.50
N GLN A 53 -8.81 -10.08 7.25
CA GLN A 53 -8.21 -11.05 6.33
C GLN A 53 -6.77 -11.47 6.73
N ALA A 54 -5.99 -10.57 7.32
CA ALA A 54 -4.64 -10.88 7.79
C ALA A 54 -4.62 -11.73 9.07
N LEU A 55 -5.70 -11.72 9.87
CA LEU A 55 -5.80 -12.43 11.14
C LEU A 55 -5.98 -13.95 11.01
N TYR A 56 -6.37 -14.47 9.84
CA TYR A 56 -6.55 -15.91 9.61
C TYR A 56 -5.28 -16.71 9.97
N ALA A 57 -4.12 -16.27 9.50
CA ALA A 57 -2.84 -16.97 9.74
C ALA A 57 -2.38 -16.90 11.22
N PRO A 58 -2.38 -15.72 11.89
CA PRO A 58 -2.13 -15.62 13.33
C PRO A 58 -3.07 -16.46 14.20
N ILE A 59 -4.37 -16.43 13.94
CA ILE A 59 -5.36 -17.21 14.71
C ILE A 59 -5.10 -18.71 14.54
N THR A 60 -4.85 -19.15 13.31
CA THR A 60 -4.53 -20.56 13.01
C THR A 60 -3.25 -21.00 13.73
N TRP A 61 -2.20 -20.17 13.72
CA TRP A 61 -0.96 -20.46 14.46
C TRP A 61 -1.21 -20.61 15.97
N VAL A 62 -1.94 -19.67 16.57
CA VAL A 62 -2.26 -19.72 18.00
C VAL A 62 -3.06 -20.97 18.33
N ALA A 63 -4.04 -21.36 17.51
CA ALA A 63 -4.81 -22.58 17.70
C ALA A 63 -3.92 -23.84 17.64
N ILE A 64 -3.01 -23.93 16.65
CA ILE A 64 -2.06 -25.06 16.53
C ILE A 64 -1.14 -25.12 17.77
N ALA A 65 -0.61 -23.98 18.21
CA ALA A 65 0.26 -23.91 19.38
C ALA A 65 -0.45 -24.31 20.68
N LEU A 66 -1.75 -24.01 20.81
CA LEU A 66 -2.57 -24.39 21.95
C LEU A 66 -2.97 -25.87 21.92
N LEU A 67 -3.21 -26.45 20.74
CA LEU A 67 -3.49 -27.88 20.58
C LEU A 67 -2.27 -28.77 20.89
N ASP A 68 -1.07 -28.32 20.55
CA ASP A 68 0.18 -28.99 20.98
C ASP A 68 0.32 -28.95 22.52
N GLY A 69 -0.02 -27.79 23.10
CA GLY A 69 -0.16 -27.58 24.54
C GLY A 69 1.15 -27.50 25.32
N ARG A 70 2.28 -27.86 24.71
CA ARG A 70 3.63 -27.77 25.31
C ARG A 70 4.01 -26.33 25.64
N TYR A 71 3.72 -25.40 24.72
CA TYR A 71 4.03 -23.97 24.89
C TYR A 71 3.17 -23.30 25.98
N TYR A 72 1.91 -23.71 26.07
CA TYR A 72 0.96 -23.22 27.07
C TYR A 72 1.28 -23.78 28.46
N ALA A 73 1.49 -25.10 28.57
CA ALA A 73 1.83 -25.75 29.83
C ALA A 73 3.17 -25.24 30.39
N CYS A 74 4.15 -24.93 29.53
CA CYS A 74 5.40 -24.29 29.93
C CYS A 74 5.18 -22.86 30.48
N ALA A 75 4.28 -22.08 29.87
CA ALA A 75 3.92 -20.75 30.37
C ALA A 75 3.12 -20.80 31.68
N ALA A 76 2.17 -21.73 31.81
CA ALA A 76 1.34 -21.89 33.00
C ALA A 76 2.16 -22.36 34.22
N THR A 77 3.13 -23.26 34.01
CA THR A 77 4.01 -23.77 35.08
C THR A 77 5.02 -22.72 35.57
N SER A 78 5.30 -21.70 34.74
CA SER A 78 6.19 -20.58 35.11
C SER A 78 5.52 -19.48 35.95
N LEU A 79 4.19 -19.54 36.10
CA LEU A 79 3.45 -18.66 37.01
C LEU A 79 3.49 -19.26 38.42
N PRO A 80 3.81 -18.48 39.47
CA PRO A 80 3.73 -18.95 40.84
C PRO A 80 2.25 -19.14 41.18
N TYR A 81 1.76 -20.38 41.08
CA TYR A 81 0.48 -20.76 41.68
C TYR A 81 0.74 -20.94 43.17
N ASP A 82 0.15 -20.07 43.99
CA ASP A 82 0.17 -20.17 45.44
C ASP A 82 -0.65 -21.40 45.83
N VAL A 83 0.03 -22.50 46.14
CA VAL A 83 -0.63 -23.72 46.60
C VAL A 83 -0.77 -23.60 48.10
N GLU A 84 -1.98 -23.22 48.49
CA GLU A 84 -2.52 -23.20 49.85
C GLU A 84 -2.52 -24.62 50.47
N HIS A 85 -1.37 -25.24 50.76
CA HIS A 85 -1.27 -26.43 51.63
C HIS A 85 0.07 -26.48 52.40
N PRO A 86 0.10 -26.05 53.67
CA PRO A 86 1.23 -26.23 54.57
C PRO A 86 1.04 -27.52 55.37
N SER A 87 1.44 -28.68 54.85
CA SER A 87 1.82 -29.82 55.69
C SER A 87 2.28 -31.01 54.87
N ALA A 88 3.59 -31.10 54.64
CA ALA A 88 4.22 -32.39 54.45
C ALA A 88 5.56 -32.37 55.17
N SER A 89 5.52 -32.94 56.38
CA SER A 89 6.65 -33.31 57.21
C SER A 89 7.80 -33.89 56.38
N TYR A 90 8.98 -33.30 56.55
CA TYR A 90 10.30 -33.77 56.12
C TYR A 90 10.39 -35.30 55.91
N LYS A 91 10.25 -35.78 54.67
CA LYS A 91 10.70 -37.12 54.28
C LYS A 91 11.38 -37.01 52.92
N THR A 92 12.71 -37.19 52.98
CA THR A 92 13.68 -37.47 51.91
C THR A 92 13.58 -36.64 50.62
N CYS A 93 14.70 -36.00 50.26
CA CYS A 93 14.84 -35.15 49.07
C CYS A 93 14.47 -35.88 47.75
N GLU A 94 14.54 -37.20 47.72
CA GLU A 94 14.12 -38.04 46.58
C GLU A 94 12.59 -38.16 46.46
N ALA A 95 11.86 -38.28 47.58
CA ALA A 95 10.39 -38.31 47.57
C ALA A 95 9.78 -36.94 47.27
N VAL A 96 10.44 -35.85 47.67
CA VAL A 96 10.05 -34.47 47.31
C VAL A 96 10.38 -34.15 45.86
N ALA A 97 11.51 -34.62 45.33
CA ALA A 97 11.81 -34.48 43.90
C ALA A 97 10.83 -35.30 43.05
N ILE A 98 10.55 -36.55 43.43
CA ILE A 98 9.55 -37.40 42.75
C ILE A 98 8.15 -36.78 42.89
N SER A 99 7.74 -36.29 44.06
CA SER A 99 6.43 -35.66 44.21
C SER A 99 6.32 -34.34 43.46
N LYS A 100 7.39 -33.55 43.37
CA LYS A 100 7.44 -32.34 42.55
C LYS A 100 7.45 -32.69 41.05
N ILE A 101 8.15 -33.74 40.63
CA ILE A 101 8.11 -34.25 39.24
C ILE A 101 6.73 -34.79 38.90
N VAL A 102 6.10 -35.55 39.80
CA VAL A 102 4.76 -36.12 39.62
C VAL A 102 3.68 -35.03 39.67
N TYR A 103 3.78 -34.06 40.57
CA TYR A 103 2.87 -32.90 40.68
C TYR A 103 3.04 -31.95 39.50
N THR A 104 4.28 -31.65 39.09
CA THR A 104 4.55 -30.89 37.87
C THR A 104 4.09 -31.68 36.64
N SER A 105 4.22 -33.00 36.61
CA SER A 105 3.71 -33.84 35.50
C SER A 105 2.18 -33.87 35.46
N SER A 106 1.49 -34.00 36.60
CA SER A 106 0.03 -33.96 36.68
C SER A 106 -0.51 -32.57 36.33
N ALA A 107 0.04 -31.52 36.94
CA ALA A 107 -0.31 -30.13 36.61
C ALA A 107 0.02 -29.77 35.16
N PHE A 108 1.10 -30.32 34.59
CA PHE A 108 1.42 -30.16 33.17
C PHE A 108 0.41 -30.85 32.26
N ASN A 109 -0.03 -32.06 32.61
CA ASN A 109 -1.07 -32.79 31.87
C ASN A 109 -2.44 -32.11 31.99
N ASP A 110 -2.78 -31.58 33.16
CA ASP A 110 -4.00 -30.80 33.39
C ASP A 110 -3.97 -29.49 32.59
N ASN A 111 -2.85 -28.75 32.64
CA ASN A 111 -2.66 -27.53 31.84
C ASN A 111 -2.68 -27.82 30.32
N ARG A 112 -2.23 -29.01 29.89
CA ARG A 112 -2.26 -29.43 28.49
C ARG A 112 -3.68 -29.78 28.03
N SER A 113 -4.46 -30.48 28.84
CA SER A 113 -5.86 -30.76 28.50
C SER A 113 -6.68 -29.47 28.45
N PHE A 114 -6.40 -28.52 29.35
CA PHE A 114 -6.98 -27.19 29.33
C PHE A 114 -6.58 -26.38 28.09
N SER A 115 -5.30 -26.44 27.66
CA SER A 115 -4.86 -25.77 26.44
C SER A 115 -5.52 -26.33 25.19
N GLN A 116 -5.72 -27.64 25.12
CA GLN A 116 -6.41 -28.30 24.01
C GLN A 116 -7.88 -27.91 23.94
N LEU A 117 -8.56 -27.86 25.09
CA LEU A 117 -9.92 -27.35 25.18
C LEU A 117 -10.00 -25.90 24.67
N LEU A 118 -9.09 -25.02 25.11
CA LEU A 118 -8.99 -23.65 24.62
C LEU A 118 -8.72 -23.58 23.11
N GLY A 119 -7.84 -24.43 22.58
CA GLY A 119 -7.56 -24.53 21.15
C GLY A 119 -8.82 -24.84 20.34
N TRP A 120 -9.59 -25.84 20.76
CA TRP A 120 -10.86 -26.20 20.12
C TRP A 120 -11.93 -25.11 20.23
N ILE A 121 -12.01 -24.43 21.38
CA ILE A 121 -12.92 -23.30 21.56
C ILE A 121 -12.57 -22.16 20.59
N ILE A 122 -11.28 -21.85 20.42
CA ILE A 122 -10.84 -20.81 19.48
C ILE A 122 -11.17 -21.19 18.04
N ILE A 123 -10.96 -22.44 17.65
CA ILE A 123 -11.33 -22.92 16.31
C ILE A 123 -12.85 -22.81 16.09
N ALA A 124 -13.64 -23.30 17.04
CA ALA A 124 -15.10 -23.22 16.95
C ALA A 124 -15.59 -21.76 16.88
N ALA A 125 -15.08 -20.89 17.74
CA ALA A 125 -15.40 -19.47 17.75
C ALA A 125 -15.01 -18.79 16.42
N PHE A 126 -13.83 -19.11 15.88
CA PHE A 126 -13.37 -18.57 14.61
C PHE A 126 -14.29 -18.94 13.45
N LEU A 127 -14.73 -20.20 13.38
CA LEU A 127 -15.68 -20.66 12.36
C LEU A 127 -17.05 -19.99 12.51
N ILE A 128 -17.56 -19.87 13.74
CA ILE A 128 -18.85 -19.22 14.02
C ILE A 128 -18.81 -17.74 13.64
N VAL A 129 -17.77 -17.01 14.08
CA VAL A 129 -17.57 -15.60 13.75
C VAL A 129 -17.43 -15.41 12.24
N GLY A 130 -16.64 -16.25 11.57
CA GLY A 130 -16.46 -16.20 10.11
C GLY A 130 -17.78 -16.40 9.37
N MET A 131 -18.59 -17.38 9.77
CA MET A 131 -19.93 -17.59 9.23
C MET A 131 -20.86 -16.39 9.48
N PHE A 132 -20.85 -15.85 10.69
CA PHE A 132 -21.68 -14.69 11.04
C PHE A 132 -21.31 -13.46 10.21
N VAL A 133 -20.02 -13.14 10.09
CA VAL A 133 -19.51 -12.04 9.26
C VAL A 133 -19.87 -12.27 7.80
N TYR A 134 -19.73 -13.49 7.28
CA TYR A 134 -20.13 -13.83 5.91
C TYR A 134 -21.63 -13.59 5.70
N CYS A 135 -22.49 -14.10 6.59
CA CYS A 135 -23.93 -13.88 6.54
C CYS A 135 -24.28 -12.38 6.57
N LEU A 136 -23.70 -11.61 7.50
CA LEU A 136 -23.92 -10.17 7.56
C LEU A 136 -23.48 -9.48 6.27
N SER A 137 -22.30 -9.81 5.75
CA SER A 137 -21.77 -9.20 4.52
C SER A 137 -22.68 -9.41 3.31
N GLN A 138 -23.35 -10.58 3.24
CA GLN A 138 -24.31 -10.89 2.20
C GLN A 138 -25.66 -10.20 2.44
N CYS A 139 -26.13 -10.12 3.69
CA CYS A 139 -27.37 -9.44 4.04
C CYS A 139 -27.29 -7.91 3.89
N THR A 140 -26.12 -7.31 4.10
CA THR A 140 -25.90 -5.87 3.98
C THR A 140 -25.50 -5.44 2.57
N PHE A 141 -25.36 -6.38 1.62
CA PHE A 141 -24.91 -6.04 0.27
C PHE A 141 -26.03 -5.28 -0.47
N PRO A 142 -25.86 -3.98 -0.76
CA PRO A 142 -26.93 -3.13 -1.29
C PRO A 142 -27.24 -3.39 -2.78
N LEU A 143 -26.45 -4.26 -3.43
CA LEU A 143 -26.56 -4.59 -4.86
C LEU A 143 -27.20 -5.96 -5.04
N THR A 144 -28.14 -6.09 -5.99
CA THR A 144 -28.66 -7.39 -6.43
C THR A 144 -27.50 -8.34 -6.78
N TYR A 145 -27.59 -9.62 -6.44
CA TYR A 145 -26.52 -10.63 -6.64
C TYR A 145 -25.88 -10.58 -8.05
N TYR A 146 -26.70 -10.44 -9.10
CA TYR A 146 -26.20 -10.31 -10.48
C TYR A 146 -25.47 -8.98 -10.75
N HIS A 147 -25.93 -7.87 -10.16
CA HIS A 147 -25.22 -6.59 -10.26
C HIS A 147 -23.86 -6.65 -9.55
N ALA A 148 -23.78 -7.32 -8.39
CA ALA A 148 -22.52 -7.51 -7.67
C ALA A 148 -21.49 -8.29 -8.53
N LYS A 149 -21.96 -9.38 -9.16
CA LYS A 149 -21.13 -10.18 -10.06
C LYS A 149 -20.70 -9.40 -11.30
N TYR A 150 -21.62 -8.65 -11.91
CA TYR A 150 -21.30 -7.80 -13.06
C TYR A 150 -20.29 -6.72 -12.68
N TYR A 151 -20.46 -6.06 -11.54
CA TYR A 151 -19.52 -5.05 -11.04
C TYR A 151 -18.09 -5.60 -10.91
N LEU A 152 -17.92 -6.78 -10.34
CA LEU A 152 -16.60 -7.41 -10.22
C LEU A 152 -15.97 -7.73 -11.59
N LEU A 153 -16.78 -8.26 -12.52
CA LEU A 153 -16.33 -8.55 -13.89
C LEU A 153 -15.95 -7.29 -14.65
N TYR A 154 -16.79 -6.25 -14.55
CA TYR A 154 -16.55 -4.95 -15.17
C TYR A 154 -15.26 -4.32 -14.64
N ARG A 155 -15.07 -4.28 -13.32
CA ARG A 155 -13.86 -3.73 -12.69
C ARG A 155 -12.59 -4.44 -13.12
N ALA A 156 -12.64 -5.78 -13.26
CA ALA A 156 -11.50 -6.55 -13.72
C ALA A 156 -11.17 -6.28 -15.20
N ALA A 157 -12.20 -6.17 -16.05
CA ALA A 157 -12.03 -5.82 -17.46
C ALA A 157 -11.52 -4.37 -17.63
N GLU A 158 -12.08 -3.43 -16.88
CA GLU A 158 -11.65 -2.03 -16.86
C GLU A 158 -10.18 -1.91 -16.46
N GLU A 159 -9.74 -2.59 -15.40
CA GLU A 159 -8.33 -2.55 -14.96
C GLU A 159 -7.37 -3.13 -15.99
N ALA A 160 -7.77 -4.21 -16.69
CA ALA A 160 -6.97 -4.80 -17.75
C ALA A 160 -6.82 -3.85 -18.94
N GLU A 161 -7.93 -3.32 -19.46
CA GLU A 161 -7.93 -2.39 -20.60
C GLU A 161 -7.19 -1.09 -20.26
N PHE A 162 -7.40 -0.56 -19.05
CA PHE A 162 -6.76 0.66 -18.59
C PHE A 162 -5.24 0.48 -18.48
N THR A 163 -4.76 -0.68 -18.05
CA THR A 163 -3.32 -0.96 -17.97
C THR A 163 -2.68 -1.04 -19.35
N ASP A 164 -3.36 -1.67 -20.31
CA ASP A 164 -2.88 -1.77 -21.69
C ASP A 164 -2.80 -0.40 -22.37
N GLU A 165 -3.86 0.40 -22.28
CA GLU A 165 -3.88 1.76 -22.83
C GLU A 165 -2.90 2.71 -22.12
N MET A 166 -2.74 2.59 -20.80
CA MET A 166 -1.71 3.32 -20.07
C MET A 166 -0.30 2.98 -20.57
N GLN A 167 -0.01 1.71 -20.86
CA GLN A 167 1.29 1.30 -21.37
C GLN A 167 1.56 1.89 -22.76
N LYS A 168 0.59 1.79 -23.67
CA LYS A 168 0.69 2.39 -25.01
C LYS A 168 0.92 3.89 -24.95
N LYS A 169 0.15 4.59 -24.11
CA LYS A 169 0.27 6.03 -23.95
C LYS A 169 1.61 6.44 -23.33
N ALA A 170 2.06 5.73 -22.29
CA ALA A 170 3.35 5.97 -21.66
C ALA A 170 4.51 5.75 -22.63
N GLN A 171 4.44 4.71 -23.48
CA GLN A 171 5.44 4.45 -24.51
C GLN A 171 5.47 5.56 -25.56
N HIS A 172 4.31 5.94 -26.11
CA HIS A 172 4.21 7.02 -27.08
C HIS A 172 4.79 8.34 -26.54
N ASP A 173 4.46 8.69 -25.31
CA ASP A 173 4.94 9.93 -24.69
C ASP A 173 6.45 9.87 -24.39
N ALA A 174 6.97 8.70 -24.00
CA ALA A 174 8.41 8.49 -23.82
C ALA A 174 9.16 8.62 -25.15
N GLU A 175 8.65 8.02 -26.23
CA GLU A 175 9.25 8.10 -27.57
C GLU A 175 9.30 9.55 -28.06
N ALA A 176 8.22 10.31 -27.93
CA ALA A 176 8.19 11.73 -28.30
C ALA A 176 9.22 12.57 -27.51
N ASN A 177 9.35 12.34 -26.20
CA ASN A 177 10.30 13.06 -25.35
C ASN A 177 11.75 12.72 -25.71
N VAL A 178 12.04 11.44 -25.99
CA VAL A 178 13.38 11.00 -26.41
C VAL A 178 13.73 11.58 -27.79
N LEU A 179 12.80 11.54 -28.74
CA LEU A 179 13.02 12.11 -30.08
C LEU A 179 13.33 13.61 -30.00
N LYS A 180 12.57 14.39 -29.20
CA LYS A 180 12.83 15.82 -29.00
C LYS A 180 14.21 16.09 -28.37
N PHE A 181 14.67 15.20 -27.50
CA PHE A 181 16.01 15.32 -26.92
C PHE A 181 17.11 15.05 -27.94
N MET A 182 16.93 14.02 -28.77
CA MET A 182 17.91 13.53 -29.75
C MET A 182 18.00 14.35 -31.04
N GLU A 183 17.00 15.17 -31.36
CA GLU A 183 16.94 15.99 -32.58
C GLU A 183 18.18 16.89 -32.77
N LYS A 184 18.75 17.39 -31.67
CA LYS A 184 19.93 18.27 -31.67
C LYS A 184 21.02 17.68 -30.80
N ARG A 185 22.29 17.87 -31.20
CA ARG A 185 23.44 17.52 -30.35
C ARG A 185 23.37 18.35 -29.06
N ARG A 186 23.41 17.68 -27.91
CA ARG A 186 23.31 18.29 -26.58
C ARG A 186 24.65 18.30 -25.83
N ASP A 187 24.83 19.29 -24.98
CA ASP A 187 26.00 19.40 -24.11
C ASP A 187 26.03 18.30 -23.05
N LYS A 188 27.25 17.94 -22.63
CA LYS A 188 27.47 16.92 -21.60
C LYS A 188 26.72 17.22 -20.30
N ALA A 189 26.65 18.50 -19.90
CA ALA A 189 25.93 18.91 -18.69
C ALA A 189 24.44 18.54 -18.72
N LEU A 190 23.81 18.54 -19.91
CA LEU A 190 22.41 18.18 -20.06
C LEU A 190 22.20 16.66 -19.96
N TRP A 191 23.14 15.88 -20.52
CA TRP A 191 23.18 14.42 -20.34
C TRP A 191 23.33 14.05 -18.87
N ASP A 192 24.23 14.74 -18.15
CA ASP A 192 24.42 14.53 -16.72
C ASP A 192 23.14 14.88 -15.95
N ARG A 193 22.45 15.99 -16.30
CA ARG A 193 21.17 16.41 -15.68
C ARG A 193 20.05 15.37 -15.82
N ILE A 194 19.86 14.77 -17.00
CA ILE A 194 18.79 13.76 -17.18
C ILE A 194 19.14 12.41 -16.56
N SER A 195 20.42 12.13 -16.32
CA SER A 195 20.92 10.85 -15.78
C SER A 195 20.85 10.74 -14.26
N THR A 196 20.57 11.85 -13.55
CA THR A 196 20.43 11.84 -12.10
C THR A 196 19.22 11.02 -11.67
N VAL A 197 19.22 10.55 -10.41
CA VAL A 197 18.05 9.89 -9.83
C VAL A 197 16.92 10.92 -9.76
N TYR A 198 15.80 10.63 -10.43
CA TYR A 198 14.62 11.46 -10.37
C TYR A 198 14.02 11.45 -8.98
N ASP A 199 13.85 12.63 -8.37
CA ASP A 199 13.10 12.79 -7.13
C ASP A 199 11.67 13.25 -7.49
N PHE A 200 10.67 12.51 -7.02
CA PHE A 200 9.27 12.82 -7.32
C PHE A 200 8.83 14.08 -6.57
N HIS A 201 9.05 15.24 -7.17
CA HIS A 201 8.50 16.51 -6.71
C HIS A 201 7.15 16.77 -7.39
N ARG A 202 6.17 17.18 -6.58
CA ARG A 202 4.85 17.56 -7.05
C ARG A 202 4.86 19.07 -7.20
N ASP A 203 5.10 19.55 -8.41
CA ASP A 203 5.08 20.98 -8.70
C ASP A 203 3.66 21.56 -8.47
N ASP A 204 3.58 22.82 -8.02
CA ASP A 204 2.33 23.50 -7.61
C ASP A 204 1.35 23.66 -8.79
N LYS A 205 1.84 23.46 -10.02
CA LYS A 205 1.09 23.56 -11.27
C LYS A 205 0.22 22.34 -11.63
N SER A 206 -0.05 21.43 -10.70
CA SER A 206 -1.00 20.29 -10.87
C SER A 206 -0.65 19.20 -11.90
N LEU A 207 0.45 19.31 -12.64
CA LEU A 207 0.91 18.27 -13.55
C LEU A 207 1.77 17.21 -12.84
N ALA A 208 1.56 15.94 -13.17
CA ALA A 208 2.37 14.83 -12.69
C ALA A 208 3.65 14.71 -13.55
N LEU A 209 4.81 14.93 -12.93
CA LEU A 209 6.11 14.74 -13.55
C LEU A 209 6.59 13.30 -13.33
N TYR A 210 7.06 12.64 -14.40
CA TYR A 210 7.40 11.20 -14.39
C TYR A 210 8.91 10.91 -14.52
N SER A 211 9.72 11.86 -15.02
CA SER A 211 11.18 11.71 -15.14
C SER A 211 11.88 13.06 -15.32
N ASN A 212 13.20 13.11 -15.06
CA ASN A 212 14.04 14.30 -15.31
C ASN A 212 14.01 14.73 -16.80
N LEU A 213 13.91 13.77 -17.71
CA LEU A 213 13.77 14.06 -19.14
C LEU A 213 12.43 14.72 -19.46
N HIS A 214 11.35 14.24 -18.83
CA HIS A 214 10.02 14.80 -19.00
C HIS A 214 9.93 16.23 -18.46
N GLU A 215 10.54 16.48 -17.30
CA GLU A 215 10.67 17.82 -16.71
C GLU A 215 11.40 18.78 -17.66
N TRP A 216 12.54 18.36 -18.21
CA TRP A 216 13.26 19.16 -19.20
C TRP A 216 12.41 19.48 -20.44
N VAL A 217 11.66 18.51 -20.98
CA VAL A 217 10.77 18.76 -22.14
C VAL A 217 9.73 19.83 -21.83
N LEU A 218 9.11 19.79 -20.64
CA LEU A 218 8.11 20.76 -20.22
C LEU A 218 8.70 22.16 -20.01
N GLU A 219 9.88 22.26 -19.39
CA GLU A 219 10.62 23.53 -19.26
C GLU A 219 10.92 24.15 -20.64
N ASN A 220 11.37 23.33 -21.59
CA ASN A 220 11.73 23.79 -22.93
C ASN A 220 10.49 24.15 -23.76
N ALA A 221 9.38 23.43 -23.60
CA ALA A 221 8.11 23.78 -24.24
C ALA A 221 7.58 25.15 -23.76
N GLN A 222 7.66 25.44 -22.45
CA GLN A 222 7.28 26.74 -21.90
C GLN A 222 8.19 27.88 -22.40
N SER A 223 9.47 27.59 -22.65
CA SER A 223 10.41 28.57 -23.23
C SER A 223 10.18 28.85 -24.72
N GLU A 224 9.67 27.87 -25.48
CA GLU A 224 9.31 28.03 -26.90
C GLU A 224 7.98 28.77 -27.08
N GLU A 225 7.01 28.59 -26.16
CA GLU A 225 5.72 29.28 -26.18
C GLU A 225 5.80 30.76 -25.76
N MET A 226 6.83 31.15 -25.01
CA MET A 226 7.09 32.55 -24.62
C MET A 226 7.88 33.37 -25.64
N VAL A 227 8.21 32.82 -26.83
CA VAL A 227 8.76 33.65 -27.91
C VAL A 227 7.62 34.52 -28.43
N PRO A 228 7.62 35.85 -28.20
CA PRO A 228 6.61 36.71 -28.80
C PRO A 228 6.80 36.60 -30.30
N LEU A 229 5.71 36.38 -31.03
CA LEU A 229 5.69 36.60 -32.47
C LEU A 229 5.96 38.10 -32.69
N THR A 230 7.22 38.53 -32.68
CA THR A 230 7.60 39.80 -33.28
C THR A 230 7.60 39.59 -34.78
N GLY A 231 6.39 39.69 -35.33
CA GLY A 231 6.13 39.90 -36.74
C GLY A 231 5.31 41.18 -36.89
N GLY A 232 5.96 42.24 -37.38
CA GLY A 232 5.32 43.23 -38.23
C GLY A 232 4.85 44.55 -37.59
N GLY A 233 5.68 45.58 -37.76
CA GLY A 233 5.29 46.74 -38.56
C GLY A 233 4.74 47.99 -37.86
N GLY A 234 5.40 49.12 -38.12
CA GLY A 234 4.70 50.39 -38.39
C GLY A 234 5.25 51.64 -37.71
N GLY A 235 5.78 52.57 -38.52
CA GLY A 235 5.60 54.01 -38.28
C GLY A 235 6.87 54.84 -38.06
N GLU A 236 7.52 55.27 -39.15
CA GLU A 236 8.24 56.56 -39.16
C GLU A 236 7.58 57.44 -40.22
N GLU A 237 6.84 58.46 -39.75
CA GLU A 237 6.32 59.56 -40.55
C GLU A 237 7.42 60.63 -40.68
N GLY A 238 7.76 61.01 -41.91
CA GLY A 238 8.67 62.10 -42.24
C GLY A 238 8.30 62.74 -43.59
N HIS A 239 7.71 63.92 -43.49
CA HIS A 239 7.27 64.96 -44.46
C HIS A 239 7.85 64.99 -45.91
N PRO A 240 7.11 65.54 -46.90
CA PRO A 240 7.44 65.47 -48.33
C PRO A 240 8.25 66.68 -48.85
N GLU A 241 9.12 66.44 -49.82
CA GLU A 241 9.50 67.42 -50.87
C GLU A 241 9.59 66.69 -52.22
N GLU A 242 8.65 66.98 -53.13
CA GLU A 242 8.81 66.69 -54.56
C GLU A 242 9.27 67.95 -55.27
N GLY A 243 10.57 68.02 -55.57
CA GLY A 243 11.16 68.85 -56.62
C GLY A 243 11.38 67.99 -57.86
N GLY A 244 10.86 68.43 -59.00
CA GLY A 244 10.76 67.63 -60.22
C GLY A 244 12.02 67.47 -61.05
N PHE A 245 11.76 67.08 -62.30
CA PHE A 245 12.56 67.24 -63.53
C PHE A 245 12.85 65.92 -64.26
N ASN A 246 12.00 65.67 -65.27
CA ASN A 246 12.29 65.37 -66.68
C ASN A 246 13.13 64.16 -67.16
N GLU A 247 12.64 63.68 -68.32
CA GLU A 247 13.39 63.19 -69.50
C GLU A 247 14.20 61.89 -69.30
N ASP A 248 14.24 60.92 -70.20
CA ASP A 248 13.74 60.83 -71.57
C ASP A 248 13.84 59.36 -72.03
N ASP A 249 13.17 59.11 -73.15
CA ASP A 249 13.54 58.19 -74.23
C ASP A 249 13.59 56.66 -74.03
N GLY A 250 12.99 55.99 -75.02
CA GLY A 250 13.68 54.87 -75.66
C GLY A 250 12.82 53.72 -76.19
N LYS A 251 11.95 54.02 -77.16
CA LYS A 251 11.45 53.14 -78.26
C LYS A 251 10.99 51.71 -77.97
#